data_AF-A0A659UB36-F1
#
_entry.id   AF-A0A659UB36-F1
#
_cell.length_a   1.000
_cell.length_b   1.000
_cell.length_c   1.000
_cell.angle_alpha   90.00
_cell.angle_beta   90.00
_cell.angle_gamma   90.00
#
_symmetry.space_group_name_H-M   'P 1'
#
loop_
_entity.id
_entity.type
_entity.pdbx_description
1 polymer ?
#
loop_
_entity_poly.entity_id
_entity_poly.type
_entity_poly.pdbx_seq_one_letter_code
_entity_poly.pdbx_strand_id
1 'polypeptide(L)'
;VAKFVGSPSMNIIPAKLEVKEGRAVAVIDIPGAAPTQLAGIPVSSQAAAKYAGRSVLVGIRPELFSVAGAQSAEKLSVNIDVVEPTGPDTLALFQAGGVEVTARVPPRAVAAR
;
A
#
# COMPACT_ATOMS: atom_id res chain seq x y z
N VAL A 1 -3.76 -2.64 17.88
CA VAL A 1 -2.30 -2.61 18.13
C VAL A 1 -1.45 -2.15 16.93
N ALA A 2 -1.83 -2.42 15.67
CA ALA A 2 -0.99 -2.14 14.50
C ALA A 2 -0.47 -0.68 14.36
N LYS A 3 -1.27 0.32 14.71
CA LYS A 3 -0.85 1.73 14.64
C LYS A 3 0.07 2.19 15.78
N PHE A 4 0.28 1.39 16.82
CA PHE A 4 0.96 1.84 18.05
C PHE A 4 2.48 1.57 18.07
N VAL A 5 3.01 0.72 17.19
CA VAL A 5 4.43 0.31 17.21
C VAL A 5 5.06 0.48 15.83
N GLY A 6 6.08 1.35 15.76
CA GLY A 6 6.81 1.73 14.55
C GLY A 6 6.74 3.25 14.33
N SER A 7 7.86 3.83 13.91
CA SER A 7 7.95 5.23 13.48
C SER A 7 8.53 5.29 12.07
N PRO A 8 7.75 5.72 11.05
CA PRO A 8 6.33 6.08 11.11
C PRO A 8 5.41 4.88 11.39
N SER A 9 4.16 5.14 11.78
CA SER A 9 3.18 4.09 12.09
C SER A 9 2.79 3.26 10.86
N MET A 10 2.28 2.05 11.09
CA MET A 10 1.74 1.22 10.00
C MET A 10 0.55 1.90 9.30
N ASN A 11 0.57 1.91 7.97
CA ASN A 11 -0.56 2.34 7.16
C ASN A 11 -1.70 1.31 7.26
N ILE A 12 -2.93 1.78 7.40
CA ILE A 12 -4.13 0.94 7.43
C ILE A 12 -5.04 1.41 6.31
N ILE A 13 -5.01 0.70 5.19
CA ILE A 13 -5.61 1.12 3.92
C ILE A 13 -6.90 0.32 3.70
N PRO A 14 -8.07 0.97 3.57
CA PRO A 14 -9.30 0.31 3.14
C PRO A 14 -9.14 -0.32 1.75
N ALA A 15 -9.59 -1.56 1.62
CA ALA A 15 -9.54 -2.31 0.38
C ALA A 15 -10.74 -3.26 0.26
N LYS A 16 -10.96 -3.80 -0.93
CA LYS A 16 -11.85 -4.96 -1.14
C LYS A 16 -10.99 -6.21 -1.36
N LEU A 17 -11.27 -7.29 -0.63
CA LEU A 17 -10.58 -8.55 -0.86
C LEU A 17 -11.26 -9.32 -2.00
N GLU A 18 -10.48 -9.70 -2.99
CA GLU A 18 -10.90 -10.60 -4.07
C GLU A 18 -10.07 -11.88 -4.05
N VAL A 19 -10.58 -12.92 -4.70
CA VAL A 19 -9.84 -14.17 -4.94
C VAL A 19 -9.68 -14.33 -6.44
N LYS A 20 -8.44 -14.32 -6.93
CA LYS A 20 -8.11 -14.50 -8.33
C LYS A 20 -7.14 -15.67 -8.46
N GLU A 21 -7.49 -16.64 -9.30
CA GLU A 21 -6.67 -17.86 -9.48
C GLU A 21 -6.31 -18.54 -8.15
N GLY A 22 -7.26 -18.56 -7.20
CA GLY A 22 -7.06 -19.13 -5.86
C GLY A 22 -6.19 -18.30 -4.91
N ARG A 23 -5.73 -17.11 -5.30
CA ARG A 23 -4.90 -16.20 -4.49
C ARG A 23 -5.69 -14.99 -4.03
N ALA A 24 -5.45 -14.57 -2.79
CA ALA A 24 -6.02 -13.35 -2.25
C ALA A 24 -5.39 -12.10 -2.91
N VAL A 25 -6.24 -11.18 -3.35
CA VAL A 25 -5.85 -9.91 -3.97
C VAL A 25 -6.61 -8.79 -3.27
N ALA A 26 -5.92 -7.77 -2.77
CA ALA A 26 -6.57 -6.57 -2.28
C ALA A 26 -6.72 -5.56 -3.43
N VAL A 27 -7.94 -5.10 -3.66
CA VAL A 27 -8.25 -4.01 -4.59
C VAL A 27 -8.33 -2.71 -3.79
N ILE A 28 -7.48 -1.75 -4.13
CA ILE A 28 -7.34 -0.47 -3.44
C ILE A 28 -7.64 0.67 -4.42
N ASP A 29 -8.56 1.54 -4.03
CA ASP A 29 -8.95 2.71 -4.83
C ASP A 29 -7.88 3.80 -4.77
N ILE A 30 -7.52 4.36 -5.92
CA ILE A 30 -6.50 5.41 -6.03
C ILE A 30 -7.11 6.68 -6.61
N PRO A 31 -6.98 7.85 -5.95
CA PRO A 31 -7.56 9.09 -6.46
C PRO A 31 -7.03 9.46 -7.84
N GLY A 32 -7.96 9.67 -8.78
CA GLY A 32 -7.62 10.07 -10.15
C GLY A 32 -6.99 8.98 -11.02
N ALA A 33 -6.99 7.72 -10.57
CA ALA A 33 -6.46 6.58 -11.32
C ALA A 33 -7.37 5.35 -11.22
N ALA A 34 -7.08 4.32 -12.00
CA ALA A 34 -7.74 3.02 -11.85
C ALA A 34 -7.33 2.37 -10.51
N PRO A 35 -8.20 1.56 -9.88
CA PRO A 35 -7.84 0.83 -8.67
C PRO A 35 -6.63 -0.08 -8.89
N THR A 36 -5.72 -0.10 -7.92
CA THR A 36 -4.56 -1.00 -7.91
C THR A 36 -4.95 -2.34 -7.28
N GLN A 37 -4.33 -3.41 -7.77
CA GLN A 37 -4.42 -4.74 -7.19
C GLN A 37 -3.09 -5.06 -6.51
N LEU A 38 -3.16 -5.52 -5.27
CA LEU A 38 -2.02 -6.05 -4.52
C LEU A 38 -2.24 -7.55 -4.31
N ALA A 39 -1.46 -8.35 -5.03
CA ALA A 39 -1.38 -9.79 -4.81
C ALA A 39 -0.39 -10.16 -3.69
N GLY A 40 -0.23 -11.45 -3.43
CA GLY A 40 0.79 -11.97 -2.51
C GLY A 40 0.47 -11.76 -1.03
N ILE A 41 -0.79 -11.47 -0.69
CA ILE A 41 -1.22 -11.32 0.71
C ILE A 41 -1.20 -12.69 1.38
N PRO A 42 -0.36 -12.89 2.43
CA PRO A 42 -0.25 -14.19 3.09
C PRO A 42 -1.46 -14.43 4.00
N VAL A 43 -2.53 -14.94 3.43
CA VAL A 43 -3.73 -15.40 4.16
C VAL A 43 -4.00 -16.86 3.83
N SER A 44 -4.58 -17.59 4.78
CA SER A 44 -5.01 -18.97 4.51
C SER A 44 -6.11 -18.98 3.44
N SER A 45 -6.20 -20.08 2.67
CA SER A 45 -7.27 -20.26 1.68
C SER A 45 -8.66 -20.16 2.30
N GLN A 46 -8.84 -20.66 3.52
CA GLN A 46 -10.09 -20.53 4.28
C GLN A 46 -10.41 -19.07 4.61
N ALA A 47 -9.42 -18.27 5.03
CA ALA A 47 -9.62 -16.85 5.29
C ALA A 47 -9.91 -16.09 3.98
N ALA A 48 -9.17 -16.38 2.91
CA ALA A 48 -9.39 -15.78 1.60
C ALA A 48 -10.82 -16.03 1.10
N ALA A 49 -11.30 -17.28 1.18
CA ALA A 49 -12.67 -17.63 0.80
C ALA A 49 -13.72 -16.94 1.70
N LYS A 50 -13.49 -16.87 3.01
CA LYS A 50 -14.40 -16.23 3.97
C LYS A 50 -14.58 -14.74 3.71
N TYR A 51 -13.50 -14.04 3.33
CA TYR A 51 -13.50 -12.60 3.13
C TYR A 51 -13.59 -12.16 1.67
N ALA A 52 -13.68 -13.10 0.73
CA ALA A 52 -13.85 -12.81 -0.69
C ALA A 52 -15.07 -11.89 -0.94
N GLY A 53 -14.85 -10.84 -1.72
CA GLY A 53 -15.82 -9.80 -2.04
C GLY A 53 -16.07 -8.77 -0.93
N ARG A 54 -15.48 -8.93 0.27
CA ARG A 54 -15.75 -8.04 1.41
C ARG A 54 -14.74 -6.90 1.51
N SER A 55 -15.17 -5.81 2.14
CA SER A 55 -14.27 -4.75 2.59
C SER A 55 -13.35 -5.27 3.70
N VAL A 56 -12.07 -4.98 3.57
CA VAL A 56 -11.00 -5.35 4.51
C VAL A 56 -10.09 -4.14 4.75
N LEU A 57 -9.27 -4.23 5.80
CA LEU A 57 -8.22 -3.26 6.07
C LEU A 57 -6.86 -3.93 5.82
N VAL A 58 -6.05 -3.33 4.95
CA VAL A 58 -4.71 -3.81 4.63
C VAL A 58 -3.69 -3.02 5.42
N GLY A 59 -2.92 -3.70 6.25
CA GLY A 59 -1.81 -3.11 7.00
C GLY A 59 -0.51 -3.16 6.20
N ILE A 60 0.09 -2.02 5.89
CA ILE A 60 1.38 -1.94 5.19
C ILE A 60 2.33 -1.03 5.98
N ARG A 61 3.49 -1.55 6.37
CA ARG A 61 4.51 -0.74 7.05
C ARG A 61 5.16 0.25 6.07
N PRO A 62 5.45 1.50 6.46
CA PRO A 62 6.07 2.50 5.57
C PRO A 62 7.35 2.03 4.89
N GLU A 63 8.19 1.28 5.59
CA GLU A 63 9.46 0.74 5.11
C GLU A 63 9.35 -0.41 4.09
N LEU A 64 8.13 -0.95 3.87
CA LEU A 64 7.89 -1.99 2.86
C LEU A 64 7.51 -1.42 1.49
N PHE A 65 7.41 -0.10 1.37
CA PHE A 65 7.28 0.55 0.09
C PHE A 65 8.65 0.70 -0.57
N SER A 66 8.69 0.54 -1.89
CA SER A 66 9.87 0.81 -2.70
C SER A 66 9.44 1.44 -4.02
N VAL A 67 10.35 2.16 -4.67
CA VAL A 67 10.09 2.73 -5.99
C VAL A 67 10.03 1.57 -7.00
N ALA A 68 8.86 1.39 -7.60
CA ALA A 68 8.64 0.35 -8.58
C ALA A 68 9.49 0.59 -9.85
N GLY A 69 10.21 -0.44 -10.29
CA GLY A 69 10.90 -0.45 -11.57
C GLY A 69 9.98 -0.89 -12.71
N ALA A 70 10.49 -0.86 -13.95
CA ALA A 70 9.73 -1.33 -15.11
C ALA A 70 9.26 -2.79 -15.01
N GLN A 71 10.03 -3.63 -14.31
CA GLN A 71 9.78 -5.06 -14.13
C GLN A 71 9.06 -5.40 -12.82
N SER A 72 8.63 -4.40 -12.04
CA SER A 72 7.86 -4.66 -10.82
C SER A 72 6.48 -5.21 -11.18
N ALA A 73 6.23 -6.46 -10.80
CA ALA A 73 4.99 -7.17 -11.08
C ALA A 73 3.78 -6.52 -10.39
N GLU A 74 3.95 -6.16 -9.12
CA GLU A 74 2.92 -5.48 -8.32
C GLU A 74 3.39 -4.04 -8.09
N LYS A 75 2.62 -3.07 -8.59
CA LYS A 75 2.95 -1.65 -8.41
C LYS A 75 1.70 -0.81 -8.21
N LEU A 76 1.92 0.26 -7.48
CA LEU A 76 0.94 1.30 -7.21
C LEU A 76 1.38 2.58 -7.89
N SER A 77 0.53 3.13 -8.76
CA SER A 77 0.75 4.45 -9.37
C SER A 77 -0.04 5.49 -8.59
N VAL A 78 0.66 6.36 -7.86
CA VAL A 78 0.09 7.40 -7.01
C VAL A 78 0.70 8.74 -7.32
N ASN A 79 -0.04 9.79 -7.02
CA ASN A 79 0.48 11.15 -6.94
C ASN A 79 1.00 11.38 -5.51
N ILE A 80 2.26 11.80 -5.39
CA ILE A 80 2.87 12.12 -4.09
C ILE A 80 2.52 13.55 -3.73
N ASP A 81 1.87 13.74 -2.59
CA ASP A 81 1.42 15.04 -2.09
C ASP A 81 2.52 15.76 -1.30
N VAL A 82 3.28 15.01 -0.49
CA VAL A 82 4.36 15.57 0.34
C VAL A 82 5.59 14.68 0.27
N VAL A 83 6.76 15.33 0.23
CA VAL A 83 8.07 14.70 0.35
C VAL A 83 8.81 15.33 1.52
N GLU A 84 9.13 14.53 2.54
CA GLU A 84 9.85 14.96 3.74
C GLU A 84 11.21 14.25 3.84
N PRO A 85 12.32 14.95 3.55
CA PRO A 85 13.67 14.41 3.77
C PRO A 85 13.96 14.34 5.27
N THR A 86 14.30 13.14 5.78
CA THR A 86 14.62 12.93 7.21
C THR A 86 16.10 12.69 7.46
N GLY A 87 16.93 12.80 6.42
CA GLY A 87 18.37 12.54 6.44
C GLY A 87 18.70 11.24 5.70
N PRO A 88 18.68 10.07 6.38
CA PRO A 88 18.97 8.78 5.76
C PRO A 88 17.82 8.27 4.89
N ASP A 89 16.62 8.84 5.01
CA ASP A 89 15.44 8.43 4.27
C ASP A 89 14.65 9.64 3.75
N THR A 90 13.62 9.35 2.97
CA THR A 90 12.59 10.29 2.55
C THR A 90 11.23 9.69 2.86
N LEU A 91 10.37 10.42 3.56
CA LEU A 91 8.97 10.06 3.73
C LEU A 91 8.18 10.66 2.57
N ALA A 92 7.38 9.82 1.92
CA ALA A 92 6.49 10.23 0.84
C ALA A 92 5.05 9.98 1.28
N LEU A 93 4.24 11.03 1.27
CA LEU A 93 2.83 10.96 1.65
C LEU A 93 1.98 11.06 0.39
N PHE A 94 0.98 10.19 0.28
CA PHE A 94 0.03 10.13 -0.84
C PHE A 94 -1.30 9.57 -0.39
N GLN A 95 -2.33 9.68 -1.23
CA GLN A 95 -3.66 9.14 -0.95
C GLN A 95 -3.87 7.77 -1.60
N ALA A 96 -4.38 6.80 -0.83
CA ALA A 96 -4.83 5.50 -1.32
C ALA A 96 -5.93 4.93 -0.40
N GLY A 97 -6.93 4.28 -0.97
CA GLY A 97 -8.07 3.73 -0.21
C GLY A 97 -8.86 4.80 0.57
N GLY A 98 -8.81 6.06 0.13
CA GLY A 98 -9.45 7.19 0.81
C GLY A 98 -8.74 7.64 2.09
N VAL A 99 -7.50 7.22 2.33
CA VAL A 99 -6.68 7.63 3.48
C VAL A 99 -5.30 8.10 3.02
N GLU A 100 -4.67 8.91 3.87
CA GLU A 100 -3.25 9.24 3.70
C GLU A 100 -2.38 8.02 4.04
N VAL A 101 -1.37 7.79 3.20
CA VAL A 101 -0.42 6.69 3.28
C VAL A 101 0.98 7.26 3.28
N THR A 102 1.82 6.78 4.19
CA THR A 102 3.24 7.12 4.27
C THR A 102 4.10 5.97 3.75
N ALA A 103 4.95 6.25 2.77
CA ALA A 103 6.05 5.39 2.36
C ALA A 103 7.37 5.95 2.88
N ARG A 104 8.27 5.07 3.37
CA ARG A 104 9.65 5.42 3.69
C ARG A 104 10.54 4.84 2.59
N VAL A 105 11.20 5.72 1.84
CA VAL A 105 12.02 5.35 0.68
C VAL A 105 13.43 5.92 0.79
N PRO A 106 14.41 5.43 0.00
CA PRO A 106 15.75 5.98 -0.02
C PRO A 106 15.76 7.49 -0.33
N PRO A 107 16.79 8.23 0.11
CA PRO A 107 16.91 9.66 -0.15
C PRO A 107 16.82 9.98 -1.64
N ARG A 108 16.07 11.03 -1.99
CA ARG A 108 15.93 11.54 -3.36
C ARG A 108 15.35 10.52 -4.37
N ALA A 109 14.73 9.44 -3.89
CA ALA A 109 14.15 8.41 -4.76
C ALA A 109 12.83 8.86 -5.41
N VAL A 110 12.18 9.89 -4.88
CA VAL A 110 10.87 10.38 -5.31
C VAL A 110 10.79 11.91 -5.26
N ALA A 111 9.81 12.48 -5.95
CA ALA A 111 9.46 13.89 -5.93
C ALA A 111 7.95 14.06 -5.75
N ALA A 112 7.54 15.18 -5.14
CA ALA A 112 6.13 15.57 -5.10
C ALA A 112 5.67 16.03 -6.49
N ARG A 113 4.36 15.93 -6.74
CA ARG A 113 3.73 16.44 -7.96
C ARG A 113 3.81 17.96 -8.11
#